data_AF-A0A257PIJ7-F1
#
_entry.id   AF-A0A257PIJ7-F1
#
_cell.length_a   1.000
_cell.length_b   1.000
_cell.length_c   1.000
_cell.angle_alpha   90.00
_cell.angle_beta   90.00
_cell.angle_gamma   90.00
#
_symmetry.space_group_name_H-M   'P 1'
#
loop_
_entity.id
_entity.type
_entity.pdbx_description
1 polymer ?
#
loop_
_entity_poly.entity_id
_entity_poly.type
_entity_poly.pdbx_seq_one_letter_code
_entity_poly.pdbx_strand_id
1 'polypeptide(L)'
;MNAIGDPAELLARKDRPAGEDPATYTLRRTGRKPVRFEGWQLIEATGADRAKSVWHELNVYRTVDNTFVIELTTRRRLPEEQDKACVKSFPDLAGAAVWLENYRPADDVPVPPGLTADAALPWAVLQAVQLRQCISRVVLDYQTLLSEVFAALDLTDPPDDHAAPG
;
A
#
# COMPACT_ATOMS: atom_id res chain seq x y z
N MET A 1 14.68 37.34 -25.67
CA MET A 1 13.73 36.33 -26.18
C MET A 1 13.75 35.17 -25.20
N ASN A 2 12.89 35.20 -24.18
CA ASN A 2 12.80 34.12 -23.20
C ASN A 2 11.77 33.11 -23.73
N ALA A 3 12.20 31.86 -23.87
CA ALA A 3 11.34 30.74 -24.21
C ALA A 3 10.28 30.60 -23.11
N ILE A 4 9.02 30.83 -23.48
CA ILE A 4 7.87 30.39 -22.70
C ILE A 4 7.95 28.87 -22.76
N GLY A 5 8.41 28.25 -21.67
CA GLY A 5 8.44 26.80 -21.53
C GLY A 5 7.04 26.23 -21.77
N ASP A 6 6.99 25.06 -22.40
CA ASP A 6 5.75 24.38 -22.73
C ASP A 6 4.84 24.31 -21.49
N PRO A 7 3.57 24.76 -21.55
CA PRO A 7 2.65 24.66 -20.42
C PRO A 7 2.50 23.22 -19.91
N ALA A 8 2.71 22.20 -20.74
CA ALA A 8 2.76 20.80 -20.31
C ALA A 8 4.01 20.49 -19.44
N GLU A 9 5.17 21.07 -19.76
CA GLU A 9 6.36 20.98 -18.90
C GLU A 9 6.16 21.72 -17.57
N LEU A 10 5.44 22.84 -17.59
CA LEU A 10 5.18 23.63 -16.38
C LEU A 10 4.23 22.91 -15.41
N LEU A 11 3.22 22.21 -15.94
CA LEU A 11 2.32 21.36 -15.16
C LEU A 11 3.05 20.10 -14.65
N ALA A 12 3.88 19.45 -15.48
CA ALA A 12 4.68 18.29 -15.07
C ALA A 12 5.75 18.62 -14.01
N ARG A 13 6.16 19.89 -13.88
CA ARG A 13 7.07 20.35 -12.82
C ARG A 13 6.37 20.60 -11.49
N LYS A 14 5.07 20.94 -11.52
CA LYS A 14 4.34 21.40 -10.33
C LYS A 14 4.06 20.28 -9.33
N ASP A 15 3.98 19.04 -9.80
CA ASP A 15 3.67 17.90 -8.94
C ASP A 15 4.88 17.01 -8.61
N ARG A 16 6.11 17.47 -8.91
CA ARG A 16 7.32 16.74 -8.55
C ARG A 16 7.60 16.98 -7.06
N PRO A 17 7.86 15.95 -6.24
CA PRO A 17 8.31 16.17 -4.88
C PRO A 17 9.58 17.04 -4.93
N ALA A 18 9.55 18.15 -4.20
CA ALA A 18 10.54 19.21 -4.35
C ALA A 18 11.93 18.74 -3.92
N GLY A 19 12.84 18.56 -4.89
CA GLY A 19 14.28 18.47 -4.65
C GLY A 19 14.92 17.08 -4.71
N GLU A 20 14.18 16.01 -4.98
CA GLU A 20 14.77 14.67 -5.18
C GLU A 20 14.78 14.27 -6.67
N ASP A 21 15.93 13.76 -7.13
CA ASP A 21 16.05 13.10 -8.42
C ASP A 21 15.32 11.75 -8.38
N PRO A 22 14.72 11.30 -9.50
CA PRO A 22 14.03 10.02 -9.52
C PRO A 22 15.03 8.87 -9.29
N ALA A 23 14.64 7.91 -8.46
CA ALA A 23 15.43 6.71 -8.18
C ALA A 23 14.91 5.50 -8.97
N THR A 24 15.79 4.53 -9.24
CA THR A 24 15.39 3.24 -9.80
C THR A 24 14.93 2.30 -8.69
N TYR A 25 13.69 1.85 -8.76
CA TYR A 25 13.11 0.86 -7.84
C TYR A 25 13.01 -0.51 -8.49
N THR A 26 13.22 -1.57 -7.71
CA THR A 26 12.97 -2.96 -8.12
C THR A 26 12.15 -3.65 -7.03
N LEU A 27 10.85 -3.83 -7.29
CA LEU A 27 9.89 -4.34 -6.31
C LEU A 27 9.59 -5.81 -6.55
N ARG A 28 9.55 -6.59 -5.46
CA ARG A 28 9.28 -8.04 -5.51
C ARG A 28 7.79 -8.28 -5.73
N ARG A 29 7.44 -9.35 -6.45
CA ARG A 29 6.05 -9.82 -6.58
C ARG A 29 5.97 -11.29 -6.27
N THR A 30 5.11 -11.67 -5.32
CA THR A 30 4.95 -13.07 -4.98
C THR A 30 4.38 -13.85 -6.17
N GLY A 31 5.10 -14.90 -6.58
CA GLY A 31 4.73 -15.75 -7.71
C GLY A 31 4.86 -15.10 -9.10
N ARG A 32 5.50 -13.93 -9.21
CA ARG A 32 5.67 -13.21 -10.49
C ARG A 32 7.06 -12.59 -10.60
N LYS A 33 7.44 -12.15 -11.81
CA LYS A 33 8.68 -11.40 -12.03
C LYS A 33 8.65 -10.07 -11.26
N PRO A 34 9.78 -9.63 -10.67
CA PRO A 34 9.91 -8.30 -10.09
C PRO A 34 9.54 -7.20 -11.10
N VAL A 35 9.08 -6.06 -10.58
CA VAL A 35 8.78 -4.87 -11.38
C VAL A 35 9.87 -3.84 -11.14
N ARG A 36 10.42 -3.31 -12.23
CA ARG A 36 11.47 -2.28 -12.19
C ARG A 36 10.97 -1.02 -12.89
N PHE A 37 11.18 0.14 -12.25
CA PHE A 37 10.79 1.45 -12.78
C PHE A 37 11.67 2.56 -12.19
N GLU A 38 11.55 3.76 -12.74
CA GLU A 38 12.16 4.98 -12.20
C GLU A 38 11.06 5.93 -11.73
N GLY A 39 11.28 6.61 -10.61
CA GLY A 39 10.28 7.51 -10.04
C GLY A 39 10.65 8.03 -8.66
N TRP A 40 9.64 8.45 -7.92
CA TRP A 40 9.74 8.97 -6.56
C TRP A 40 8.84 8.17 -5.64
N GLN A 41 9.33 7.87 -4.43
CA GLN A 41 8.50 7.32 -3.36
C GLN A 41 7.73 8.47 -2.72
N LEU A 42 6.40 8.42 -2.82
CA LEU A 42 5.52 9.41 -2.22
C LEU A 42 5.27 9.09 -0.75
N ILE A 43 5.03 7.80 -0.45
CA ILE A 43 4.70 7.33 0.89
C ILE A 43 5.34 5.98 1.15
N GLU A 44 5.77 5.82 2.40
CA GLU A 44 6.03 4.54 3.05
C GLU A 44 5.27 4.51 4.37
N ALA A 45 4.42 3.51 4.55
CA ALA A 45 3.63 3.33 5.76
C ALA A 45 3.66 1.87 6.19
N THR A 46 3.75 1.65 7.50
CA THR A 46 3.77 0.30 8.11
C THR A 46 2.68 0.25 9.17
N GLY A 47 1.86 -0.81 9.14
CA GLY A 47 0.85 -1.03 10.18
C GLY A 47 1.46 -1.13 11.58
N ALA A 48 0.75 -0.58 12.57
CA ALA A 48 1.27 -0.18 13.88
C ALA A 48 1.82 -1.28 14.82
N ASP A 49 1.83 -2.57 14.45
CA ASP A 49 2.25 -3.63 15.38
C ASP A 49 2.99 -4.80 14.71
N ARG A 50 4.33 -4.71 14.73
CA ARG A 50 5.26 -5.78 14.31
C ARG A 50 5.29 -6.98 15.26
N ALA A 51 4.64 -6.90 16.43
CA ALA A 51 4.51 -8.05 17.33
C ALA A 51 3.35 -8.99 16.95
N LYS A 52 2.48 -8.58 16.01
CA LYS A 52 1.40 -9.40 15.45
C LYS A 52 1.95 -10.47 14.52
N SER A 53 1.22 -11.57 14.37
CA SER A 53 1.58 -12.66 13.46
C SER A 53 1.60 -12.22 12.00
N VAL A 54 0.78 -11.22 11.65
CA VAL A 54 0.66 -10.63 10.31
C VAL A 54 0.50 -9.12 10.44
N TRP A 55 1.20 -8.36 9.60
CA TRP A 55 0.98 -6.92 9.41
C TRP A 55 1.18 -6.53 7.94
N HIS A 56 0.75 -5.33 7.57
CA HIS A 56 0.86 -4.81 6.22
C HIS A 56 1.80 -3.61 6.15
N GLU A 57 2.51 -3.51 5.04
CA GLU A 57 3.35 -2.38 4.64
C GLU A 57 2.87 -1.90 3.28
N LEU A 58 2.79 -0.58 3.11
CA LEU A 58 2.28 0.05 1.91
C LEU A 58 3.23 1.13 1.46
N ASN A 59 3.71 0.99 0.23
CA ASN A 59 4.53 1.98 -0.44
C ASN A 59 3.80 2.51 -1.68
N VAL A 60 3.81 3.83 -1.84
CA VAL A 60 3.22 4.52 -3.00
C VAL A 60 4.33 5.22 -3.74
N TYR A 61 4.40 5.01 -5.05
CA TYR A 61 5.39 5.63 -5.92
C TYR A 61 4.70 6.35 -7.07
N ARG A 62 5.30 7.45 -7.52
CA ARG A 62 4.99 8.09 -8.80
C ARG A 62 6.14 7.85 -9.77
N THR A 63 5.87 7.30 -10.93
CA THR A 63 6.88 7.05 -11.96
C THR A 63 7.23 8.31 -12.73
N VAL A 64 8.37 8.29 -13.42
CA VAL A 64 8.74 9.35 -14.39
C VAL A 64 7.69 9.52 -15.51
N ASP A 65 7.02 8.43 -15.90
CA ASP A 65 5.92 8.42 -16.89
C ASP A 65 4.57 8.88 -16.32
N ASN A 66 4.55 9.50 -15.14
CA ASN A 66 3.36 9.98 -14.47
C ASN A 66 2.28 8.92 -14.17
N THR A 67 2.71 7.69 -13.87
CA THR A 67 1.84 6.62 -13.37
C THR A 67 2.10 6.37 -11.89
N PHE A 68 1.18 5.70 -11.22
CA PHE A 68 1.32 5.34 -9.80
C PHE A 68 1.63 3.86 -9.67
N VAL A 69 2.61 3.52 -8.85
CA VAL A 69 2.91 2.13 -8.48
C VAL A 69 2.64 1.97 -7.01
N ILE A 70 1.84 0.95 -6.66
CA ILE A 70 1.54 0.59 -5.27
C ILE A 70 2.18 -0.75 -4.97
N GLU A 71 2.94 -0.81 -3.89
CA GLU A 71 3.40 -2.06 -3.29
C GLU A 71 2.69 -2.26 -1.95
N LEU A 72 1.96 -3.37 -1.86
CA LEU A 72 1.37 -3.85 -0.63
C LEU A 72 2.09 -5.13 -0.22
N THR A 73 2.81 -5.07 0.89
CA THR A 73 3.51 -6.22 1.45
C THR A 73 2.81 -6.69 2.71
N THR A 74 2.34 -7.92 2.68
CA THR A 74 1.89 -8.65 3.87
C THR A 74 3.10 -9.34 4.47
N ARG A 75 3.49 -8.87 5.65
CA ARG A 75 4.58 -9.41 6.44
C ARG A 75 4.09 -10.46 7.42
N ARG A 76 4.94 -11.44 7.68
CA ARG A 76 4.64 -12.54 8.60
C ARG A 76 5.73 -12.65 9.65
N ARG A 77 5.32 -12.95 10.88
CA ARG A 77 6.25 -12.97 12.02
C ARG A 77 7.19 -14.16 12.03
N LEU A 78 6.72 -15.32 11.56
CA LEU A 78 7.50 -16.55 11.61
C LEU A 78 8.48 -16.60 10.41
N PRO A 79 9.78 -16.86 10.63
CA PRO A 79 10.79 -16.86 9.56
C PRO A 79 10.52 -17.89 8.46
N GLU A 80 9.89 -19.01 8.79
CA GLU A 80 9.47 -20.04 7.83
C GLU A 80 8.32 -19.59 6.92
N GLU A 81 7.59 -18.54 7.29
CA GLU A 81 6.49 -18.03 6.48
C GLU A 81 6.98 -16.96 5.51
N GLN A 82 6.68 -17.14 4.21
CA GLN A 82 7.09 -16.18 3.20
C GLN A 82 6.17 -14.96 3.18
N ASP A 83 6.76 -13.78 3.25
CA ASP A 83 6.07 -12.52 2.99
C ASP A 83 5.41 -12.52 1.60
N LYS A 84 4.22 -11.94 1.52
CA LYS A 84 3.49 -11.78 0.28
C LYS A 84 3.59 -10.33 -0.20
N ALA A 85 4.15 -10.10 -1.38
CA ALA A 85 4.25 -8.78 -1.98
C ALA A 85 3.34 -8.70 -3.22
N CYS A 86 2.41 -7.75 -3.22
CA CYS A 86 1.54 -7.42 -4.33
C CYS A 86 1.92 -6.05 -4.87
N VAL A 87 2.29 -6.00 -6.16
CA VAL A 87 2.61 -4.75 -6.85
C VAL A 87 1.64 -4.56 -8.02
N LYS A 88 1.05 -3.37 -8.08
CA LYS A 88 0.17 -2.92 -9.17
C LYS A 88 0.50 -1.50 -9.60
N SER A 89 0.22 -1.22 -10.88
CA SER A 89 0.41 0.10 -11.49
C SER A 89 -0.95 0.64 -11.92
N PHE A 90 -1.12 1.96 -11.79
CA PHE A 90 -2.36 2.68 -12.06
C PHE A 90 -2.05 3.98 -12.82
N PRO A 91 -2.95 4.43 -13.70
CA PRO A 91 -2.77 5.70 -14.39
C PRO A 91 -2.96 6.91 -13.45
N ASP A 92 -3.76 6.75 -12.40
CA ASP A 92 -4.09 7.79 -11.44
C ASP A 92 -4.20 7.24 -10.01
N LEU A 93 -4.21 8.16 -9.04
CA LEU A 93 -4.29 7.81 -7.63
C LEU A 93 -5.69 7.31 -7.23
N ALA A 94 -6.75 7.77 -7.90
CA ALA A 94 -8.12 7.33 -7.63
C ALA A 94 -8.28 5.83 -7.89
N GLY A 95 -7.77 5.31 -9.00
CA GLY A 95 -7.77 3.88 -9.31
C GLY A 95 -6.93 3.06 -8.34
N ALA A 96 -5.81 3.61 -7.87
CA ALA A 96 -5.00 2.99 -6.82
C ALA A 96 -5.76 2.90 -5.48
N ALA A 97 -6.45 3.98 -5.08
CA ALA A 97 -7.26 4.03 -3.87
C ALA A 97 -8.40 2.99 -3.89
N VAL A 98 -9.16 2.95 -4.99
CA VAL A 98 -10.22 1.94 -5.19
C VAL A 98 -9.65 0.52 -5.06
N TRP A 99 -8.47 0.25 -5.60
CA TRP A 99 -7.86 -1.07 -5.46
C TRP A 99 -7.49 -1.41 -4.01
N LEU A 100 -6.93 -0.45 -3.27
CA LEU A 100 -6.57 -0.61 -1.87
C LEU A 100 -7.79 -0.84 -0.98
N GLU A 101 -8.88 -0.10 -1.19
CA GLU A 101 -10.14 -0.25 -0.46
C GLU A 101 -10.81 -1.61 -0.71
N ASN A 102 -10.66 -2.16 -1.92
CA ASN A 102 -11.20 -3.46 -2.28
C ASN A 102 -10.30 -4.63 -1.86
N TYR A 103 -9.11 -4.37 -1.31
CA TYR A 103 -8.26 -5.41 -0.76
C TYR A 103 -8.93 -6.12 0.41
N ARG A 104 -8.73 -7.43 0.53
CA ARG A 104 -9.30 -8.27 1.58
C ARG A 104 -8.18 -8.75 2.51
N PRO A 105 -7.84 -8.00 3.57
CA PRO A 105 -6.74 -8.37 4.47
C PRO A 105 -7.06 -9.63 5.31
N ALA A 106 -8.34 -10.02 5.39
CA ALA A 106 -8.75 -11.29 6.01
C ALA A 106 -8.15 -12.53 5.31
N ASP A 107 -7.95 -12.46 3.99
CA ASP A 107 -7.41 -13.57 3.18
C ASP A 107 -5.91 -13.81 3.44
N ASP A 108 -5.25 -12.87 4.12
CA ASP A 108 -3.84 -12.97 4.47
C ASP A 108 -3.59 -13.62 5.82
N VAL A 109 -4.64 -13.80 6.64
CA VAL A 109 -4.52 -14.39 7.98
C VAL A 109 -4.24 -15.89 7.85
N PRO A 110 -3.10 -16.39 8.35
CA PRO A 110 -2.82 -17.82 8.33
C PRO A 110 -3.80 -18.56 9.23
N VAL A 111 -4.19 -19.74 8.80
CA VAL A 111 -4.93 -20.67 9.66
C VAL A 111 -3.97 -21.18 10.74
N PRO A 112 -4.32 -21.09 12.04
CA PRO A 112 -3.46 -21.57 13.11
C PRO A 112 -3.09 -23.05 12.92
N PRO A 113 -1.82 -23.43 13.16
CA PRO A 113 -1.42 -24.83 13.12
C PRO A 113 -2.20 -25.63 14.17
N GLY A 114 -2.71 -26.80 13.80
CA GLY A 114 -3.51 -27.66 14.69
C GLY A 114 -5.03 -27.52 14.56
N LEU A 115 -5.52 -26.73 13.61
CA LEU A 115 -6.92 -26.82 13.18
C LEU A 115 -7.12 -28.17 12.45
N THR A 116 -7.65 -29.17 13.14
CA THR A 116 -7.98 -30.48 12.58
C THR A 116 -9.48 -30.65 12.48
N ALA A 117 -9.95 -31.37 11.45
CA ALA A 117 -11.36 -31.69 11.29
C ALA A 117 -11.91 -32.55 12.46
N ASP A 118 -11.03 -33.26 13.16
CA ASP A 118 -11.36 -34.19 14.24
C ASP A 118 -11.28 -33.57 15.65
N ALA A 119 -11.12 -32.24 15.75
CA ALA A 119 -11.07 -31.56 17.03
C ALA A 119 -12.38 -31.73 17.83
N ALA A 120 -12.26 -31.92 19.15
CA ALA A 120 -13.43 -31.90 20.04
C ALA A 120 -14.18 -30.56 19.93
N LEU A 121 -15.52 -30.60 19.92
CA LEU A 121 -16.36 -29.44 19.66
C LEU A 121 -16.00 -28.18 20.49
N PRO A 122 -15.75 -28.25 21.81
CA PRO A 122 -15.35 -27.07 22.58
C PRO A 122 -14.04 -26.44 22.10
N TRP A 123 -13.09 -27.27 21.66
CA TRP A 123 -11.81 -26.81 21.14
C TRP A 123 -11.98 -26.15 19.77
N ALA A 124 -12.77 -26.76 18.88
CA ALA A 124 -13.10 -26.19 17.58
C ALA A 124 -13.76 -24.80 17.71
N VAL A 125 -14.68 -24.64 18.65
CA VAL A 125 -15.33 -23.34 18.94
C VAL A 125 -14.32 -22.31 19.41
N LEU A 126 -13.42 -22.66 20.34
CA LEU A 126 -12.39 -21.74 20.82
C LEU A 126 -11.46 -21.28 19.69
N GLN A 127 -11.02 -22.21 18.84
CA GLN A 127 -10.16 -21.91 17.68
C GLN A 127 -10.86 -20.99 16.68
N ALA A 128 -12.14 -21.22 16.40
CA ALA A 128 -12.94 -20.36 15.53
C ALA A 128 -13.07 -18.93 16.09
N VAL A 129 -13.27 -18.80 17.41
CA VAL A 129 -13.31 -17.49 18.08
C VAL A 129 -11.97 -16.77 17.98
N GLN A 130 -10.85 -17.47 18.23
CA GLN A 130 -9.51 -16.89 18.13
C GLN A 130 -9.19 -16.43 16.69
N LEU A 131 -9.51 -17.26 15.69
CA LEU A 131 -9.32 -16.91 14.28
C LEU A 131 -10.16 -15.67 13.91
N ARG A 132 -11.43 -15.63 14.32
CA ARG A 132 -12.30 -14.47 14.09
C ARG A 132 -11.72 -13.20 14.72
N GLN A 133 -11.22 -13.27 15.95
CA GLN A 133 -10.59 -12.13 16.62
C GLN A 133 -9.33 -11.67 15.88
N CYS A 134 -8.52 -12.61 15.38
CA CYS A 134 -7.33 -12.30 14.58
C CYS A 134 -7.71 -11.58 13.29
N ILE A 135 -8.68 -12.10 12.55
CA ILE A 135 -9.21 -11.48 11.33
C ILE A 135 -9.74 -10.07 11.61
N SER A 136 -10.58 -9.90 12.63
CA SER A 136 -11.11 -8.58 12.99
C SER A 136 -10.01 -7.57 13.29
N ARG A 137 -8.94 -8.00 13.96
CA ARG A 137 -7.81 -7.12 14.27
C ARG A 137 -7.03 -6.73 13.02
N VAL A 138 -6.68 -7.70 12.17
CA VAL A 138 -5.93 -7.45 10.93
C VAL A 138 -6.72 -6.54 9.98
N VAL A 139 -8.05 -6.71 9.89
CA VAL A 139 -8.92 -5.82 9.11
C VAL A 139 -8.88 -4.39 9.65
N LEU A 140 -9.03 -4.21 10.98
CA LEU A 140 -8.99 -2.90 11.61
C LEU A 140 -7.63 -2.22 11.42
N ASP A 141 -6.55 -2.95 11.62
CA ASP A 141 -5.18 -2.43 11.45
C ASP A 141 -4.93 -1.95 10.01
N TYR A 142 -5.38 -2.73 9.02
CA TYR A 142 -5.27 -2.36 7.62
C TYR A 142 -6.09 -1.09 7.31
N GLN A 143 -7.29 -0.95 7.87
CA GLN A 143 -8.13 0.25 7.69
C GLN A 143 -7.49 1.50 8.30
N THR A 144 -6.85 1.36 9.47
CA THR A 144 -6.08 2.45 10.09
C THR A 144 -4.91 2.84 9.20
N LEU A 145 -4.14 1.86 8.72
CA LEU A 145 -3.03 2.09 7.79
C LEU A 145 -3.48 2.82 6.51
N LEU A 146 -4.60 2.40 5.90
CA LEU A 146 -5.13 3.07 4.72
C LEU A 146 -5.54 4.52 5.02
N SER A 147 -6.14 4.76 6.19
CA SER A 147 -6.54 6.11 6.59
C SER A 147 -5.33 7.03 6.77
N GLU A 148 -4.24 6.51 7.35
CA GLU A 148 -2.96 7.23 7.47
C GLU A 148 -2.34 7.54 6.11
N VAL A 149 -2.31 6.54 5.20
CA VAL A 149 -1.79 6.70 3.84
C VAL A 149 -2.61 7.74 3.06
N PHE A 150 -3.94 7.65 3.07
CA PHE A 150 -4.78 8.60 2.35
C PHE A 150 -4.71 10.00 2.92
N ALA A 151 -4.67 10.15 4.24
CA ALA A 151 -4.45 11.47 4.85
C ALA A 151 -3.10 12.08 4.44
N ALA A 152 -2.04 11.27 4.36
CA ALA A 152 -0.73 11.75 3.92
C ALA A 152 -0.69 12.07 2.41
N LEU A 153 -1.43 11.35 1.56
CA LEU A 153 -1.55 11.64 0.13
C LEU A 153 -2.33 12.93 -0.13
N ASP A 154 -3.43 13.13 0.60
CA ASP A 154 -4.25 14.34 0.50
C ASP A 154 -3.44 15.59 0.89
N LEU A 155 -2.55 15.47 1.88
CA LEU A 155 -1.62 16.54 2.29
C LEU A 155 -0.45 16.75 1.32
N THR A 156 -0.20 15.83 0.40
CA THR A 156 0.85 15.99 -0.63
C THR A 156 0.32 16.52 -1.95
N ASP A 157 -1.00 16.58 -2.14
CA ASP A 157 -1.60 17.36 -3.22
C ASP A 157 -1.57 18.85 -2.80
N PRO A 158 -0.82 19.73 -3.50
CA PRO A 158 -0.88 21.15 -3.20
C PRO A 158 -2.30 21.64 -3.44
N PRO A 159 -2.86 22.52 -2.58
CA PRO A 159 -4.18 23.08 -2.84
C PRO A 159 -4.16 23.75 -4.21
N ASP A 160 -5.14 23.39 -5.06
CA ASP A 160 -5.38 24.06 -6.33
C ASP A 160 -5.57 25.55 -6.05
N ASP A 161 -4.49 26.31 -6.30
CA ASP A 161 -4.47 27.76 -6.25
C ASP A 161 -5.25 28.27 -7.48
N HIS A 162 -6.57 28.08 -7.45
CA HIS A 162 -7.50 28.72 -8.34
C HIS A 162 -7.40 30.22 -8.08
N ALA A 163 -6.62 30.87 -8.95
CA ALA A 163 -6.50 32.30 -9.09
C ALA A 163 -7.83 33.01 -8.81
N ALA A 164 -7.78 33.94 -7.85
CA ALA A 164 -8.83 34.91 -7.63
C ALA A 164 -9.14 35.63 -8.96
N PRO A 165 -10.42 35.76 -9.37
CA PRO A 165 -10.78 36.68 -10.43
C PRO A 165 -10.70 38.11 -9.87
N GLY A 166 -9.80 38.91 -10.42
CA GLY A 166 -9.82 40.36 -10.32
C GLY A 166 -10.87 40.99 -11.24
#